data_AF-A0A0X6ZPA0-F1
#
_entry.id   AF-A0A0X6ZPA0-F1
#
_cell.length_a   1.000
_cell.length_b   1.000
_cell.length_c   1.000
_cell.angle_alpha   90.00
_cell.angle_beta   90.00
_cell.angle_gamma   90.00
#
_symmetry.space_group_name_H-M   'P 1'
#
loop_
_entity.id
_entity.type
_entity.pdbx_description
1 polymer ?
#
loop_
_entity_poly.entity_id
_entity_poly.type
_entity_poly.pdbx_seq_one_letter_code
_entity_poly.pdbx_strand_id
1 'polypeptide(L)'
;MTYTYWISTVLLSALYLSSATLYLTKRIFVEKAQADLGYHAAHLVPFMIVVKILGPLAILARLSLPLSDLAYAGIFYHLILSGMAHLGVRSIKGAMPAAIGLILLATSFATQNHARDVPSPYALEAAVHQ
;
A
#
# COMPACT_ATOMS: atom_id res chain seq x y z
N MET A 1 7.48 17.28 9.98
CA MET A 1 6.55 16.14 9.80
C MET A 1 5.82 16.16 8.47
N THR A 2 5.40 17.31 7.94
CA THR A 2 4.74 17.39 6.61
C THR A 2 5.60 16.84 5.47
N TYR A 3 6.91 17.12 5.45
CA TYR A 3 7.82 16.50 4.47
C TYR A 3 7.93 14.99 4.64
N THR A 4 8.02 14.49 5.88
CA THR A 4 8.03 13.06 6.21
C THR A 4 6.78 12.36 5.68
N TYR A 5 5.62 12.98 5.87
CA TYR A 5 4.35 12.51 5.30
C TYR A 5 4.43 12.41 3.78
N TRP A 6 4.84 13.49 3.10
CA TRP A 6 4.84 13.50 1.64
C TRP A 6 5.86 12.55 1.03
N ILE A 7 7.07 12.48 1.59
CA ILE A 7 8.12 11.55 1.14
C ILE A 7 7.62 10.12 1.28
N SER A 8 7.13 9.74 2.45
CA SER A 8 6.63 8.37 2.68
C SER A 8 5.42 8.03 1.80
N THR A 9 4.49 8.98 1.62
CA THR A 9 3.28 8.81 0.79
C THR A 9 3.61 8.68 -0.69
N VAL A 10 4.53 9.52 -1.21
CA VAL A 10 4.97 9.46 -2.61
C VAL A 10 5.74 8.16 -2.87
N LEU A 11 6.62 7.74 -1.98
CA LEU A 11 7.35 6.48 -2.12
C LEU A 11 6.42 5.26 -2.05
N LEU A 12 5.44 5.26 -1.13
CA LEU A 12 4.41 4.23 -1.07
C LEU A 12 3.59 4.19 -2.36
N SER A 13 3.22 5.36 -2.88
CA SER A 13 2.47 5.49 -4.13
C SER A 13 3.30 4.99 -5.31
N ALA A 14 4.57 5.34 -5.38
CA ALA A 14 5.49 4.88 -6.41
C ALA A 14 5.65 3.35 -6.37
N LEU A 15 5.73 2.75 -5.18
CA LEU A 15 5.77 1.28 -5.01
C LEU A 15 4.53 0.62 -5.63
N TYR A 16 3.33 1.15 -5.33
CA TYR A 16 2.06 0.63 -5.82
C TYR A 16 1.87 0.85 -7.33
N LEU A 17 2.18 2.04 -7.84
CA LEU A 17 2.05 2.37 -9.26
C LEU A 17 3.10 1.64 -10.12
N SER A 18 4.31 1.41 -9.59
CA SER A 18 5.29 0.54 -10.24
C SER A 18 4.77 -0.90 -10.34
N SER A 19 4.13 -1.39 -9.27
CA SER A 19 3.46 -2.70 -9.28
C SER A 19 2.30 -2.74 -10.28
N ALA A 20 1.45 -1.71 -10.35
CA ALA A 20 0.37 -1.64 -11.34
C ALA A 20 0.90 -1.62 -12.78
N THR A 21 1.96 -0.87 -13.04
CA THR A 21 2.65 -0.84 -14.34
C THR A 21 3.17 -2.23 -14.72
N LEU A 22 3.74 -2.98 -13.78
CA LEU A 22 4.17 -4.37 -14.03
C LEU A 22 2.99 -5.27 -14.39
N TYR A 23 1.85 -5.12 -13.71
CA TYR A 23 0.63 -5.90 -14.00
C TYR A 23 0.07 -5.59 -15.39
N LEU A 24 0.13 -4.34 -15.83
CA LEU A 24 -0.31 -3.91 -17.16
C LEU A 24 0.64 -4.34 -18.28
N THR A 25 1.95 -4.17 -18.07
CA THR A 25 2.97 -4.36 -19.13
C THR A 25 3.49 -5.79 -19.22
N LYS A 26 3.43 -6.56 -18.12
CA LYS A 26 3.97 -7.93 -18.01
C LYS A 26 2.95 -8.89 -17.42
N ARG A 27 1.73 -8.92 -17.97
CA ARG A 27 0.61 -9.71 -17.46
C ARG A 27 0.94 -11.19 -17.25
N ILE A 28 1.49 -11.87 -18.25
CA ILE A 28 1.81 -13.32 -18.17
C ILE A 28 2.82 -13.59 -17.04
N PHE A 29 3.81 -12.71 -16.87
CA PHE A 29 4.78 -12.82 -15.79
C PHE A 29 4.11 -12.70 -14.42
N VAL A 30 3.18 -11.75 -14.26
CA VAL A 30 2.44 -11.55 -13.02
C VAL A 30 1.49 -12.70 -12.72
N GLU A 31 0.78 -13.23 -13.73
CA GLU A 31 -0.10 -14.40 -13.57
C GLU A 31 0.69 -15.62 -13.10
N LYS A 32 1.85 -15.86 -13.71
CA LYS A 32 2.76 -16.93 -13.26
C LYS A 32 3.25 -16.69 -11.83
N ALA A 33 3.71 -15.48 -11.51
CA ALA A 33 4.16 -15.14 -10.17
C ALA A 33 3.06 -15.29 -9.11
N GLN A 34 1.81 -14.99 -9.46
CA GLN A 34 0.65 -15.22 -8.59
C GLN A 34 0.34 -16.72 -8.42
N ALA A 35 0.43 -17.51 -9.49
CA ALA A 35 0.27 -18.96 -9.42
C ALA A 35 1.37 -19.63 -8.57
N ASP A 36 2.62 -19.17 -8.68
CA ASP A 36 3.74 -19.64 -7.86
C ASP A 36 3.52 -19.35 -6.35
N LEU A 37 2.67 -18.36 -6.02
CA LEU A 37 2.22 -18.05 -4.66
C LEU A 37 0.90 -18.77 -4.27
N GLY A 38 0.34 -19.59 -5.16
CA GLY A 38 -0.89 -20.36 -4.94
C GLY A 38 -2.19 -19.68 -5.38
N TYR A 39 -2.12 -18.50 -6.01
CA TYR A 39 -3.31 -17.77 -6.46
C TYR A 39 -3.71 -18.12 -7.90
N HIS A 40 -4.94 -18.62 -8.08
CA HIS A 40 -5.45 -19.10 -9.38
C HIS A 40 -6.75 -18.42 -9.85
N ALA A 41 -7.17 -17.34 -9.19
CA ALA A 41 -8.43 -16.67 -9.51
C ALA A 41 -8.32 -15.84 -10.82
N ALA A 42 -9.19 -16.14 -11.80
CA ALA A 42 -9.13 -15.57 -13.15
C ALA A 42 -9.18 -14.03 -13.22
N HIS A 43 -9.84 -13.39 -12.26
CA HIS A 43 -10.03 -11.93 -12.23
C HIS A 43 -9.10 -11.23 -11.22
N LEU A 44 -8.15 -11.96 -10.63
CA LEU A 44 -7.28 -11.40 -9.60
C LEU A 44 -6.36 -10.30 -10.15
N VAL A 45 -5.70 -10.52 -11.29
CA VAL A 45 -4.82 -9.53 -11.91
C VAL A 45 -5.56 -8.23 -12.27
N PRO A 46 -6.68 -8.24 -13.02
CA PRO A 46 -7.39 -7.00 -13.34
C PRO A 46 -7.92 -6.29 -12.10
N PHE A 47 -8.44 -7.03 -11.12
CA PHE A 47 -8.87 -6.44 -9.85
C PHE A 47 -7.70 -5.78 -9.10
N MET A 48 -6.54 -6.45 -9.07
CA MET A 48 -5.32 -5.92 -8.44
C MET A 48 -4.80 -4.66 -9.13
N ILE A 49 -4.91 -4.53 -10.45
CA ILE A 49 -4.55 -3.29 -11.16
C ILE A 49 -5.41 -2.13 -10.65
N VAL A 50 -6.73 -2.32 -10.59
CA VAL A 50 -7.67 -1.27 -10.16
C VAL A 50 -7.35 -0.81 -8.74
N VAL A 51 -7.24 -1.74 -7.78
CA VAL A 51 -6.95 -1.35 -6.39
C VAL A 51 -5.55 -0.75 -6.22
N LYS A 52 -4.56 -1.20 -7.00
CA LYS A 52 -3.19 -0.65 -6.95
C LYS A 52 -3.08 0.77 -7.49
N ILE A 53 -4.05 1.21 -8.29
CA ILE A 53 -4.16 2.60 -8.76
C ILE A 53 -5.04 3.41 -7.81
N LEU A 54 -6.23 2.91 -7.48
CA LEU A 54 -7.19 3.65 -6.65
C LEU A 54 -6.72 3.85 -5.21
N GLY A 55 -6.01 2.88 -4.62
CA GLY A 55 -5.47 2.98 -3.27
C GLY A 55 -4.56 4.21 -3.06
N PRO A 56 -3.41 4.31 -3.76
CA PRO A 56 -2.55 5.48 -3.63
C PRO A 56 -3.23 6.77 -4.12
N LEU A 57 -4.10 6.71 -5.13
CA LEU A 57 -4.84 7.89 -5.58
C LEU A 57 -5.76 8.45 -4.49
N ALA A 58 -6.47 7.59 -3.75
CA ALA A 58 -7.32 7.97 -2.63
C ALA A 58 -6.54 8.63 -1.47
N ILE A 59 -5.29 8.21 -1.25
CA ILE A 59 -4.40 8.81 -0.24
C ILE A 59 -3.85 10.16 -0.74
N LEU A 60 -3.42 10.24 -2.00
CA LEU A 60 -2.83 11.45 -2.58
C LEU A 60 -3.85 12.57 -2.79
N ALA A 61 -5.04 12.23 -3.28
CA ALA A 61 -6.07 13.21 -3.62
C ALA A 61 -6.75 13.81 -2.38
N ARG A 62 -6.78 13.05 -1.26
CA ARG A 62 -7.35 13.46 0.03
C ARG A 62 -8.76 14.06 -0.05
N LEU A 63 -9.56 13.62 -1.03
CA LEU A 63 -10.91 14.16 -1.27
C LEU A 63 -11.86 13.92 -0.10
N SER A 64 -11.69 12.83 0.64
CA SER A 64 -12.47 12.57 1.85
C SER A 64 -11.67 11.76 2.87
N LEU A 65 -11.89 12.07 4.16
CA LEU A 65 -11.30 11.35 5.29
C LEU A 65 -11.60 9.84 5.25
N PRO A 66 -12.87 9.41 5.14
CA PRO A 66 -13.20 7.99 5.17
C PRO A 66 -12.59 7.20 3.99
N LEU A 67 -12.46 7.83 2.82
CA LEU A 67 -11.91 7.17 1.65
C LEU A 67 -10.39 6.97 1.78
N SER A 68 -9.67 7.97 2.31
CA SER A 68 -8.24 7.82 2.59
C SER A 68 -8.00 6.78 3.68
N ASP A 69 -8.80 6.77 4.75
CA ASP A 69 -8.67 5.77 5.84
C ASP A 69 -8.96 4.35 5.32
N LEU A 70 -9.98 4.19 4.47
CA LEU A 70 -10.25 2.94 3.77
C LEU A 70 -9.06 2.49 2.90
N ALA A 71 -8.44 3.42 2.19
CA ALA A 71 -7.26 3.13 1.37
C ALA A 71 -6.06 2.72 2.22
N TYR A 72 -5.80 3.41 3.34
CA TYR A 72 -4.76 3.03 4.30
C TYR A 72 -4.98 1.62 4.85
N ALA A 73 -6.20 1.30 5.29
CA ALA A 73 -6.55 -0.03 5.79
C ALA A 73 -6.41 -1.11 4.71
N GLY A 74 -6.92 -0.87 3.51
CA GLY A 74 -6.80 -1.81 2.39
C GLY A 74 -5.34 -2.10 2.01
N ILE A 75 -4.51 -1.06 1.92
CA ILE A 75 -3.08 -1.18 1.64
C ILE A 75 -2.36 -1.93 2.77
N PHE A 76 -2.71 -1.68 4.03
CA PHE A 76 -2.15 -2.39 5.18
C PHE A 76 -2.37 -3.91 5.08
N TYR A 77 -3.63 -4.33 4.93
CA TYR A 77 -3.96 -5.75 4.82
C TYR A 77 -3.36 -6.38 3.55
N HIS A 78 -3.34 -5.66 2.43
CA HIS A 78 -2.68 -6.14 1.22
C HIS A 78 -1.19 -6.43 1.45
N LEU A 79 -0.47 -5.51 2.10
CA LEU A 79 0.96 -5.66 2.34
C LEU A 79 1.26 -6.82 3.33
N ILE A 80 0.46 -6.97 4.39
CA ILE A 80 0.60 -8.12 5.30
C ILE A 80 0.40 -9.43 4.54
N LEU A 81 -0.70 -9.56 3.80
CA LEU A 81 -1.01 -10.78 3.05
C LEU A 81 0.04 -11.05 1.96
N SER A 82 0.53 -10.01 1.28
CA SER A 82 1.61 -10.13 0.29
C SER A 82 2.91 -10.62 0.93
N GLY A 83 3.30 -10.05 2.07
CA GLY A 83 4.49 -10.49 2.81
C GLY A 83 4.36 -11.95 3.26
N MET A 84 3.21 -12.32 3.84
CA MET A 84 2.93 -13.69 4.28
C MET A 84 2.95 -14.68 3.12
N ALA A 85 2.39 -14.35 1.96
CA ALA A 85 2.43 -15.23 0.79
C ALA A 85 3.87 -15.53 0.34
N HIS A 86 4.73 -14.51 0.29
CA HIS A 86 6.13 -14.69 -0.07
C HIS A 86 6.92 -15.47 1.00
N LEU A 87 6.67 -15.23 2.29
CA LEU A 87 7.28 -16.01 3.37
C LEU A 87 6.81 -17.47 3.37
N GLY A 88 5.54 -17.72 3.02
CA GLY A 88 4.97 -19.07 2.90
C GLY A 88 5.69 -19.94 1.86
N VAL A 89 6.17 -19.34 0.78
CA VAL A 89 7.03 -19.99 -0.23
C VAL A 89 8.52 -19.80 0.04
N ARG A 90 8.91 -19.39 1.26
CA ARG A 90 10.29 -19.19 1.73
C ARG A 90 11.08 -18.14 0.92
N SER A 91 10.40 -17.17 0.31
CA SER A 91 11.00 -16.09 -0.48
C SER A 91 11.14 -14.80 0.32
N ILE A 92 12.25 -14.66 1.05
CA ILE A 92 12.55 -13.41 1.79
C ILE A 92 12.66 -12.22 0.83
N LYS A 93 13.33 -12.42 -0.33
CA LYS A 93 13.48 -11.37 -1.35
C LYS A 93 12.12 -10.90 -1.88
N GLY A 94 11.17 -11.82 -2.09
CA GLY A 94 9.82 -11.50 -2.51
C GLY A 94 9.02 -10.73 -1.45
N ALA A 95 9.31 -10.94 -0.17
CA ALA A 95 8.64 -10.25 0.93
C ALA A 95 9.18 -8.82 1.17
N MET A 96 10.37 -8.46 0.65
CA MET A 96 10.99 -7.16 0.89
C MET A 96 10.12 -5.96 0.48
N PRO A 97 9.48 -5.93 -0.71
CA PRO A 97 8.60 -4.83 -1.09
C PRO A 97 7.44 -4.64 -0.11
N ALA A 98 6.89 -5.73 0.43
CA ALA A 98 5.82 -5.66 1.43
C ALA A 98 6.30 -5.04 2.75
N ALA A 99 7.48 -5.44 3.22
CA ALA A 99 8.07 -4.89 4.44
C ALA A 99 8.39 -3.39 4.30
N ILE A 100 9.01 -2.99 3.18
CA ILE A 100 9.28 -1.57 2.88
C ILE A 100 7.97 -0.80 2.78
N GLY A 101 6.97 -1.35 2.09
CA GLY A 101 5.64 -0.77 1.97
C GLY A 101 4.98 -0.55 3.34
N LEU A 102 5.10 -1.49 4.28
CA LEU A 102 4.54 -1.35 5.63
C LEU A 102 5.20 -0.21 6.41
N ILE A 103 6.52 -0.06 6.32
CA ILE A 103 7.24 1.05 6.98
C ILE A 103 6.81 2.40 6.39
N LEU A 104 6.73 2.49 5.06
CA LEU A 104 6.26 3.70 4.38
C LEU A 104 4.81 4.02 4.73
N LEU A 105 3.95 3.00 4.78
CA LEU A 105 2.54 3.13 5.16
C LEU A 105 2.39 3.63 6.59
N ALA A 106 3.06 2.99 7.55
CA ALA A 106 3.01 3.38 8.95
C ALA A 106 3.50 4.82 9.15
N THR A 107 4.59 5.18 8.48
CA THR A 107 5.15 6.54 8.52
C THR A 107 4.18 7.56 7.92
N SER A 108 3.61 7.25 6.76
CA SER A 108 2.61 8.10 6.09
C SER A 108 1.38 8.28 6.96
N PHE A 109 0.82 7.19 7.48
CA PHE A 109 -0.37 7.22 8.32
C PHE A 109 -0.15 7.96 9.64
N ALA A 110 0.97 7.73 10.32
CA ALA A 110 1.30 8.41 11.58
C ALA A 110 1.53 9.92 11.41
N THR A 111 1.98 10.36 10.22
CA THR A 111 2.27 11.77 9.96
C THR A 111 1.17 12.51 9.19
N GLN A 112 0.09 11.82 8.79
CA GLN A 112 -0.94 12.36 7.89
C GLN A 112 -1.63 13.63 8.39
N ASN A 113 -1.85 13.76 9.70
CA ASN A 113 -2.54 14.93 10.27
C ASN A 113 -1.71 16.21 10.14
N HIS A 114 -0.39 16.12 9.90
CA HIS A 114 0.45 17.29 9.63
C HIS A 114 0.29 17.85 8.20
N ALA A 115 -0.49 17.18 7.35
CA ALA A 115 -0.72 17.56 5.97
C ALA A 115 -2.22 17.69 5.63
N ARG A 116 -3.10 17.66 6.64
CA ARG A 116 -4.56 17.76 6.51
C ARG A 116 -5.08 18.99 7.25
N ASP A 117 -6.08 19.65 6.68
CA ASP A 117 -6.81 20.73 7.35
C ASP A 117 -7.78 20.18 8.42
N VAL A 118 -8.39 19.02 8.14
CA VAL A 118 -9.25 18.28 9.08
C VAL A 118 -8.50 17.03 9.55
N PRO A 119 -8.14 16.92 10.84
CA PRO A 119 -7.44 15.75 11.37
C PRO A 119 -8.27 14.46 11.25
N SER A 120 -7.61 13.34 10.91
CA SER A 120 -8.20 12.01 11.09
C SER A 120 -8.14 11.64 12.57
N PRO A 121 -9.24 11.15 13.18
CA PRO A 121 -9.26 10.70 14.57
C PRO A 121 -8.47 9.40 14.79
N TYR A 122 -8.07 8.72 13.71
CA TYR A 122 -7.37 7.44 13.77
C TYR A 122 -5.87 7.56 13.55
N ALA A 123 -5.38 8.73 13.12
CA ALA A 123 -3.94 8.92 13.00
C ALA A 123 -3.31 8.67 14.37
N LEU A 124 -2.13 8.05 14.37
CA LEU A 124 -1.36 7.88 15.59
C LEU A 124 -1.01 9.29 16.08
N GLU A 125 -1.81 9.85 17.01
CA GLU A 125 -1.40 11.01 17.77
C GLU A 125 -0.06 10.61 18.37
N ALA A 126 1.02 11.23 17.89
CA ALA A 126 2.28 11.17 18.60
C ALA A 126 1.90 11.53 20.04
N ALA A 127 2.09 10.60 20.97
CA ALA A 127 1.74 10.79 22.36
C ALA A 127 2.41 12.09 22.83
N VAL A 128 1.67 13.19 22.76
CA VAL A 128 2.07 14.46 23.34
C VAL A 128 1.62 14.32 24.79
N HIS A 129 2.56 13.81 25.57
CA HIS A 129 2.63 13.80 27.03
C HIS A 129 1.68 12.85 27.79
N GLN A 130 2.30 11.89 28.47
CA GLN A 130 2.60 12.10 29.89
C GLN A 130 4.11 12.03 30.11
#